data_AF-Q7PWG2-F1
#
_entry.id   AF-Q7PWG2-F1
#
_cell.length_a   1.000
_cell.length_b   1.000
_cell.length_c   1.000
_cell.angle_alpha   90.00
_cell.angle_beta   90.00
_cell.angle_gamma   90.00
#
_symmetry.space_group_name_H-M   'P 1'
#
loop_
_entity.id
_entity.type
_entity.pdbx_description
1 polymer ?
#
loop_
_entity_poly.entity_id
_entity_poly.type
_entity_poly.pdbx_seq_one_letter_code
_entity_poly.pdbx_strand_id
1 'polypeptide(L)'
;MATQEQLELSGLIKSVHQRLRDSAKQQDPEAVWKEHVRDAGLLKSYAEAMHKLATCYWDRTMEVSCKRSNSRIEWVVMQAIDGIGHQPAHRPYTIDRIRLLDVGSCYDPFACFPDFDVTAIDIAPACASVWHCDFLEAEILKSITEPLVSVEHHSIEAFPSEHYDAIVFSLLLEYLPSPDQRLQCCRKAYELLKPEGILLIITPDSRHQGANAKLMKNWRYTLGLMGFGRIKIEKLEHVTCMVYRKCIFPAVSKRWCDIHREAYMQPVLNIPQDFNESKVDGREQEDEMAVCRTEEDEGEIREAFAGLPFLDS
;
A
#
# COMPACT_ATOMS: atom_id res chain seq x y z
N MET A 1 21.49 15.23 -7.99
CA MET A 1 21.65 14.11 -8.94
C MET A 1 21.75 12.80 -8.19
N ALA A 2 21.00 11.78 -8.60
CA ALA A 2 21.04 10.45 -7.99
C ALA A 2 22.40 9.77 -8.19
N THR A 3 22.86 9.01 -7.20
CA THR A 3 24.11 8.24 -7.31
C THR A 3 23.92 7.03 -8.23
N GLN A 4 25.01 6.51 -8.80
CA GLN A 4 24.97 5.28 -9.60
C GLN A 4 24.34 4.11 -8.82
N GLU A 5 24.70 3.98 -7.55
CA GLU A 5 24.13 2.97 -6.66
C GLU A 5 22.61 3.13 -6.49
N GLN A 6 22.12 4.36 -6.25
CA GLN A 6 20.68 4.60 -6.13
C GLN A 6 19.93 4.24 -7.42
N LEU A 7 20.51 4.52 -8.58
CA LEU A 7 19.93 4.15 -9.87
C LEU A 7 19.85 2.63 -10.03
N GLU A 8 20.90 1.89 -9.67
CA GLU A 8 20.94 0.43 -9.71
C GLU A 8 19.91 -0.21 -8.78
N LEU A 9 19.84 0.26 -7.53
CA LEU A 9 18.85 -0.23 -6.55
C LEU A 9 17.41 0.00 -7.04
N SER A 10 17.12 1.21 -7.52
CA SER A 10 15.80 1.54 -8.05
C SER A 10 15.48 0.76 -9.33
N GLY A 11 16.49 0.51 -10.17
CA GLY A 11 16.37 -0.27 -11.39
C GLY A 11 16.00 -1.72 -11.13
N LEU A 12 16.61 -2.33 -10.10
CA LEU A 12 16.25 -3.68 -9.65
C LEU A 12 14.77 -3.75 -9.27
N ILE A 13 14.30 -2.89 -8.37
CA ILE A 13 12.90 -2.87 -7.89
C ILE A 13 11.92 -2.71 -9.05
N LYS A 14 12.19 -1.75 -9.95
CA LYS A 14 11.37 -1.51 -11.15
C LYS A 14 11.30 -2.75 -12.04
N SER A 15 12.44 -3.40 -12.27
CA SER A 15 12.49 -4.61 -13.11
C SER A 15 11.71 -5.78 -12.50
N VAL A 16 11.68 -5.89 -11.17
CA VAL A 16 10.88 -6.91 -10.47
C VAL A 16 9.39 -6.62 -10.67
N HIS A 17 8.94 -5.40 -10.38
CA HIS A 17 7.52 -5.03 -10.53
C HIS A 17 7.04 -5.17 -11.97
N GLN A 18 7.87 -4.76 -12.93
CA GLN A 18 7.52 -4.83 -14.34
C GLN A 18 7.41 -6.28 -14.81
N ARG A 19 8.40 -7.13 -14.51
CA ARG A 19 8.34 -8.56 -14.84
C ARG A 19 7.13 -9.24 -14.22
N LEU A 20 6.85 -8.96 -12.95
CA LEU A 20 5.72 -9.56 -12.24
C LEU A 20 4.38 -9.18 -12.88
N ARG A 21 4.20 -7.90 -13.25
CA ARG A 21 3.02 -7.42 -13.98
C ARG A 21 2.90 -8.04 -15.37
N ASP A 22 3.99 -8.08 -16.14
CA ASP A 22 3.98 -8.65 -17.49
C ASP A 22 3.66 -10.14 -17.48
N SER A 23 4.18 -10.88 -16.49
CA SER A 23 3.83 -12.29 -16.29
C SER A 23 2.35 -12.47 -15.94
N ALA A 24 1.78 -11.63 -15.07
CA ALA A 24 0.37 -11.70 -14.68
C ALA A 24 -0.61 -11.30 -15.79
N LYS A 25 -0.15 -10.61 -16.85
CA LYS A 25 -0.94 -10.37 -18.06
C LYS A 25 -1.04 -11.60 -18.96
N GLN A 26 -0.07 -12.51 -18.89
CA GLN A 26 0.05 -13.67 -19.78
C GLN A 26 -0.39 -14.98 -19.12
N GLN A 27 -0.40 -15.03 -17.79
CA GLN A 27 -0.65 -16.22 -17.00
C GLN A 27 -1.60 -15.88 -15.85
N ASP A 28 -2.08 -16.91 -15.16
CA ASP A 28 -2.89 -16.74 -13.96
C ASP A 28 -2.12 -15.94 -12.88
N PRO A 29 -2.65 -14.79 -12.41
CA PRO A 29 -1.95 -13.94 -11.44
C PRO A 29 -1.63 -14.61 -10.10
N GLU A 30 -2.44 -15.58 -9.67
CA GLU A 30 -2.20 -16.32 -8.43
C GLU A 30 -1.00 -17.26 -8.58
N ALA A 31 -0.92 -17.99 -9.70
CA ALA A 31 0.23 -18.81 -10.04
C ALA A 31 1.52 -17.98 -10.18
N VAL A 32 1.44 -16.82 -10.85
CA VAL A 32 2.58 -15.89 -11.01
C VAL A 32 3.08 -15.40 -9.65
N TRP A 33 2.17 -15.02 -8.75
CA TRP A 33 2.52 -14.61 -7.39
C TRP A 33 3.16 -15.74 -6.60
N LYS A 34 2.60 -16.95 -6.65
CA LYS A 34 3.15 -18.12 -5.96
C LYS A 34 4.55 -18.48 -6.43
N GLU A 35 4.83 -18.34 -7.73
CA GLU A 35 6.18 -18.55 -8.26
C GLU A 35 7.15 -17.44 -7.80
N HIS A 36 6.69 -16.18 -7.84
CA HIS A 36 7.47 -15.04 -7.37
C HIS A 36 7.86 -15.15 -5.89
N VAL A 37 6.94 -15.59 -5.03
CA VAL A 37 7.19 -15.79 -3.59
C VAL A 37 8.21 -16.91 -3.32
N ARG A 38 8.39 -17.87 -4.25
CA ARG A 38 9.38 -18.95 -4.11
C ARG A 38 10.80 -18.53 -4.48
N ASP A 39 10.99 -17.42 -5.20
CA ASP A 39 12.32 -16.95 -5.59
C ASP A 39 13.02 -16.21 -4.43
N ALA A 40 13.48 -16.99 -3.44
CA ALA A 40 14.14 -16.47 -2.24
C ALA A 40 15.39 -15.62 -2.56
N GLY A 41 16.10 -15.93 -3.66
CA GLY A 41 17.29 -15.18 -4.07
C GLY A 41 16.94 -13.79 -4.59
N LEU A 42 15.93 -13.70 -5.45
CA LEU A 42 15.41 -12.42 -5.95
C LEU A 42 14.81 -11.60 -4.83
N LEU A 43 13.98 -12.22 -3.98
CA LEU A 43 13.30 -11.57 -2.86
C LEU A 43 14.30 -11.00 -1.85
N LYS A 44 15.37 -11.73 -1.53
CA LYS A 44 16.44 -11.22 -0.67
C LYS A 44 17.10 -9.97 -1.28
N SER A 45 17.46 -10.03 -2.56
CA SER A 45 18.08 -8.90 -3.26
C SER A 45 17.14 -7.69 -3.32
N TYR A 46 15.84 -7.93 -3.54
CA TYR A 46 14.80 -6.91 -3.53
C TYR A 46 14.66 -6.26 -2.15
N ALA A 47 14.61 -7.06 -1.08
CA ALA A 47 14.49 -6.58 0.30
C ALA A 47 15.70 -5.75 0.72
N GLU A 48 16.92 -6.21 0.41
CA GLU A 48 18.16 -5.45 0.66
C GLU A 48 18.15 -4.11 -0.07
N ALA A 49 17.69 -4.08 -1.32
CA ALA A 49 17.60 -2.85 -2.09
C ALA A 49 16.53 -1.88 -1.56
N MET A 50 15.35 -2.39 -1.20
CA MET A 50 14.28 -1.61 -0.57
C MET A 50 14.73 -0.99 0.75
N HIS A 51 15.34 -1.80 1.63
CA HIS A 51 15.84 -1.34 2.92
C HIS A 51 16.93 -0.27 2.76
N LYS A 52 17.85 -0.45 1.82
CA LYS A 52 18.91 0.51 1.56
C LYS A 52 18.39 1.82 0.97
N LEU A 53 17.44 1.76 0.03
CA LEU A 53 16.77 2.96 -0.48
C LEU A 53 16.03 3.71 0.63
N ALA A 54 15.30 2.99 1.49
CA ALA A 54 14.58 3.60 2.60
C ALA A 54 15.53 4.32 3.57
N THR A 55 16.48 3.59 4.13
CA THR A 55 17.30 4.10 5.24
C THR A 55 18.41 5.05 4.81
N CYS A 56 18.99 4.86 3.60
CA CYS A 56 20.14 5.65 3.16
C CYS A 56 19.76 6.81 2.25
N TYR A 57 18.65 6.71 1.52
CA TYR A 57 18.26 7.69 0.51
C TYR A 57 16.95 8.39 0.84
N TRP A 58 15.95 7.70 1.38
CA TRP A 58 14.69 8.33 1.75
C TRP A 58 14.80 9.04 3.10
N ASP A 59 15.26 8.36 4.14
CA ASP A 59 15.32 8.89 5.52
C ASP A 59 16.38 9.98 5.71
N ARG A 60 17.62 9.79 5.20
CA ARG A 60 18.68 10.81 5.28
C ARG A 60 18.30 12.12 4.61
N THR A 61 17.53 12.03 3.54
CA THR A 61 17.03 13.21 2.82
C THR A 61 15.98 13.96 3.64
N MET A 62 15.28 13.28 4.56
CA MET A 62 14.33 13.90 5.49
C MET A 62 15.04 14.63 6.64
N GLU A 63 16.19 14.14 7.10
CA GLU A 63 17.03 14.83 8.09
C GLU A 63 17.59 16.16 7.55
N VAL A 64 17.95 16.21 6.26
CA VAL A 64 18.58 17.38 5.63
C VAL A 64 17.56 18.47 5.23
N SER A 65 16.31 18.11 4.94
CA SER A 65 15.33 19.04 4.34
C SER A 65 14.53 19.90 5.33
N CYS A 66 14.78 19.84 6.65
CA CYS A 66 14.06 20.58 7.71
C CYS A 66 12.52 20.41 7.72
N LYS A 67 11.95 19.59 6.82
CA LYS A 67 10.51 19.34 6.65
C LYS A 67 10.17 17.94 7.18
N ARG A 68 10.32 17.73 8.50
CA ARG A 68 9.94 16.48 9.18
C ARG A 68 8.50 16.05 8.84
N SER A 69 7.59 17.04 8.77
CA SER A 69 6.16 16.89 8.45
C SER A 69 5.82 16.25 7.09
N ASN A 70 6.79 15.96 6.23
CA ASN A 70 6.58 15.36 4.91
C ASN A 70 6.95 13.87 4.85
N SER A 71 7.32 13.23 5.97
CA SER A 71 7.57 11.79 5.98
C SER A 71 6.28 11.01 5.84
N ARG A 72 6.28 10.01 4.96
CA ARG A 72 5.20 9.01 4.89
C ARG A 72 4.97 8.36 6.27
N ILE A 73 6.05 8.12 7.02
CA ILE A 73 6.01 7.54 8.36
C ILE A 73 5.34 8.51 9.33
N GLU A 74 5.80 9.77 9.40
CA GLU A 74 5.17 10.78 10.27
C GLU A 74 3.70 11.04 9.89
N TRP A 75 3.39 11.05 8.59
CA TRP A 75 2.01 11.18 8.13
C TRP A 75 1.14 10.02 8.63
N VAL A 76 1.62 8.78 8.52
CA VAL A 76 0.91 7.61 9.08
C VAL A 76 0.75 7.75 10.58
N VAL A 77 1.81 8.12 11.30
CA VAL A 77 1.78 8.28 12.77
C VAL A 77 0.72 9.31 13.17
N MET A 78 0.76 10.49 12.55
CA MET A 78 -0.22 11.55 12.80
C MET A 78 -1.64 11.09 12.46
N GLN A 79 -1.87 10.51 11.28
CA GLN A 79 -3.21 10.09 10.90
C GLN A 79 -3.71 8.89 11.71
N ALA A 80 -2.82 8.01 12.16
CA ALA A 80 -3.17 6.92 13.05
C ALA A 80 -3.56 7.46 14.42
N ILE A 81 -2.74 8.31 15.03
CA ILE A 81 -3.01 8.92 16.34
C ILE A 81 -4.24 9.83 16.28
N ASP A 82 -4.39 10.69 15.27
CA ASP A 82 -5.52 11.61 15.15
C ASP A 82 -6.79 10.91 14.68
N GLY A 83 -6.68 10.09 13.62
CA GLY A 83 -7.80 9.37 13.03
C GLY A 83 -8.41 8.34 13.97
N ILE A 84 -7.61 7.86 14.92
CA ILE A 84 -8.08 7.07 16.05
C ILE A 84 -8.47 7.99 17.23
N GLY A 85 -7.60 8.89 17.65
CA GLY A 85 -7.72 9.68 18.88
C GLY A 85 -8.81 10.75 18.91
N HIS A 86 -9.37 11.17 17.76
CA HIS A 86 -10.22 12.36 17.75
C HIS A 86 -11.56 12.29 18.49
N GLN A 87 -12.05 11.10 18.88
CA GLN A 87 -13.30 10.98 19.67
C GLN A 87 -13.31 9.76 20.62
N PRO A 88 -12.67 9.84 21.80
CA PRO A 88 -12.71 8.77 22.80
C PRO A 88 -14.14 8.40 23.23
N ALA A 89 -15.03 9.39 23.30
CA ALA A 89 -16.40 9.24 23.80
C ALA A 89 -17.33 8.40 22.89
N HIS A 90 -16.95 8.15 21.64
CA HIS A 90 -17.79 7.44 20.66
C HIS A 90 -17.22 6.10 20.21
N ARG A 91 -16.14 5.62 20.86
CA ARG A 91 -15.50 4.35 20.52
C ARG A 91 -16.19 3.18 21.21
N PRO A 92 -16.32 2.03 20.53
CA PRO A 92 -16.84 0.83 21.16
C PRO A 92 -15.82 0.15 22.10
N TYR A 93 -14.56 0.60 22.16
CA TYR A 93 -13.50 0.04 23.00
C TYR A 93 -12.42 1.08 23.38
N THR A 94 -11.69 0.81 24.45
CA THR A 94 -10.52 1.59 24.90
C THR A 94 -9.26 1.17 24.14
N ILE A 95 -8.34 2.11 23.93
CA ILE A 95 -7.03 1.86 23.33
C ILE A 95 -5.97 2.44 24.26
N ASP A 96 -5.09 1.58 24.76
CA ASP A 96 -3.90 1.99 25.51
C ASP A 96 -2.73 2.26 24.54
N ARG A 97 -2.51 1.33 23.60
CA ARG A 97 -1.61 1.46 22.44
C ARG A 97 -2.34 1.01 21.20
N ILE A 98 -2.12 1.69 20.08
CA ILE A 98 -2.76 1.37 18.79
C ILE A 98 -2.12 0.11 18.23
N ARG A 99 -2.89 -0.95 18.02
CA ARG A 99 -2.43 -2.14 17.30
C ARG A 99 -2.34 -1.84 15.82
N LEU A 100 -1.11 -1.71 15.33
CA LEU A 100 -0.78 -1.34 13.96
C LEU A 100 -0.26 -2.55 13.20
N LEU A 101 -0.95 -2.96 12.13
CA LEU A 101 -0.40 -3.92 11.17
C LEU A 101 0.26 -3.15 10.01
N ASP A 102 1.57 -3.29 9.86
CA ASP A 102 2.33 -2.72 8.75
C ASP A 102 2.62 -3.81 7.71
N VAL A 103 1.91 -3.75 6.57
CA VAL A 103 1.98 -4.79 5.53
C VAL A 103 2.94 -4.39 4.42
N GLY A 104 3.94 -5.24 4.16
CA GLY A 104 5.05 -4.89 3.27
C GLY A 104 6.02 -3.92 3.94
N SER A 105 6.26 -4.13 5.24
CA SER A 105 7.01 -3.22 6.10
C SER A 105 8.49 -3.10 5.70
N CYS A 106 9.07 -4.19 5.18
CA CYS A 106 10.49 -4.38 4.89
C CYS A 106 11.42 -4.28 6.12
N TYR A 107 11.33 -3.21 6.94
CA TYR A 107 12.27 -2.88 8.00
C TYR A 107 11.67 -2.31 9.31
N ASP A 108 10.34 -2.33 9.47
CA ASP A 108 9.64 -1.90 10.69
C ASP A 108 9.93 -0.45 11.13
N PRO A 109 9.56 0.56 10.32
CA PRO A 109 9.77 1.96 10.68
C PRO A 109 8.95 2.42 11.89
N PHE A 110 7.88 1.71 12.24
CA PHE A 110 6.91 2.16 13.24
C PHE A 110 7.23 1.70 14.67
N ALA A 111 8.11 0.70 14.86
CA ALA A 111 8.48 0.21 16.18
C ALA A 111 9.10 1.27 17.11
N CYS A 112 9.63 2.38 16.56
CA CYS A 112 10.21 3.45 17.37
C CYS A 112 9.16 4.36 18.04
N PHE A 113 7.87 4.26 17.69
CA PHE A 113 6.82 5.10 18.27
C PHE A 113 6.14 4.40 19.45
N PRO A 114 6.12 5.02 20.65
CA PRO A 114 5.59 4.40 21.86
C PRO A 114 4.07 4.17 21.79
N ASP A 115 3.35 4.91 20.95
CA ASP A 115 1.90 4.81 20.79
C ASP A 115 1.45 3.51 20.09
N PHE A 116 2.34 2.79 19.40
CA PHE A 116 1.99 1.62 18.58
C PHE A 116 2.44 0.29 19.17
N ASP A 117 1.54 -0.68 19.15
CA ASP A 117 1.85 -2.11 19.21
C ASP A 117 1.91 -2.64 17.77
N VAL A 118 3.13 -2.77 17.23
CA VAL A 118 3.36 -2.99 15.80
C VAL A 118 3.51 -4.47 15.49
N THR A 119 2.68 -4.97 14.58
CA THR A 119 2.93 -6.21 13.85
C THR A 119 3.44 -5.84 12.46
N ALA A 120 4.75 -5.86 12.26
CA ALA A 120 5.37 -5.61 10.96
C ALA A 120 5.52 -6.93 10.19
N ILE A 121 5.02 -6.97 8.96
CA ILE A 121 5.10 -8.16 8.10
C ILE A 121 5.64 -7.86 6.70
N ASP A 122 6.33 -8.83 6.12
CA ASP A 122 6.79 -8.78 4.73
C ASP A 122 6.94 -10.21 4.17
N ILE A 123 6.83 -10.38 2.84
CA ILE A 123 7.18 -11.64 2.18
C ILE A 123 8.69 -11.88 2.15
N ALA A 124 9.49 -10.83 2.31
CA ALA A 124 10.94 -10.88 2.34
C ALA A 124 11.49 -9.88 3.38
N PRO A 125 11.42 -10.20 4.68
CA PRO A 125 11.91 -9.32 5.73
C PRO A 125 13.38 -8.93 5.54
N ALA A 126 13.71 -7.64 5.62
CA ALA A 126 15.09 -7.15 5.62
C ALA A 126 15.67 -7.03 7.04
N CYS A 127 14.82 -7.05 8.07
CA CYS A 127 15.19 -6.89 9.48
C CYS A 127 14.49 -7.93 10.35
N ALA A 128 15.12 -8.31 11.46
CA ALA A 128 14.63 -9.34 12.39
C ALA A 128 13.41 -8.92 13.24
N SER A 129 12.99 -7.66 13.15
CA SER A 129 11.75 -7.17 13.76
C SER A 129 10.52 -7.41 12.87
N VAL A 130 10.73 -7.74 11.59
CA VAL A 130 9.67 -7.95 10.60
C VAL A 130 9.43 -9.43 10.41
N TRP A 131 8.20 -9.88 10.63
CA TRP A 131 7.82 -11.27 10.46
C TRP A 131 7.65 -11.62 8.98
N HIS A 132 8.10 -12.82 8.60
CA HIS A 132 7.80 -13.35 7.27
C HIS A 132 6.30 -13.69 7.16
N CYS A 133 5.62 -13.14 6.16
CA CYS A 133 4.21 -13.44 5.90
C CYS A 133 3.82 -13.09 4.46
N ASP A 134 3.25 -14.05 3.74
CA ASP A 134 2.45 -13.74 2.55
C ASP A 134 1.06 -13.30 2.97
N PHE A 135 0.83 -11.98 2.97
CA PHE A 135 -0.44 -11.41 3.39
C PHE A 135 -1.62 -11.86 2.51
N LEU A 136 -1.41 -12.23 1.23
CA LEU A 136 -2.48 -12.74 0.38
C LEU A 136 -2.92 -14.15 0.76
N GLU A 137 -2.00 -14.98 1.25
CA GLU A 137 -2.26 -16.38 1.61
C GLU A 137 -2.57 -16.59 3.12
N ALA A 138 -2.07 -15.72 4.01
CA ALA A 138 -2.22 -15.88 5.47
C ALA A 138 -3.67 -16.05 5.93
N GLU A 139 -3.97 -17.06 6.75
CA GLU A 139 -5.36 -17.35 7.11
C GLU A 139 -5.95 -16.32 8.08
N ILE A 140 -7.27 -16.15 8.07
CA ILE A 140 -7.99 -15.40 9.09
C ILE A 140 -8.83 -16.38 9.91
N LEU A 141 -8.48 -16.55 11.18
CA LEU A 141 -9.13 -17.49 12.08
C LEU A 141 -9.91 -16.73 13.15
N LYS A 142 -11.23 -16.95 13.19
CA LYS A 142 -12.12 -16.31 14.19
C LYS A 142 -11.96 -16.89 15.60
N SER A 143 -11.33 -18.06 15.71
CA SER A 143 -11.15 -18.79 16.97
C SER A 143 -9.94 -18.33 17.79
N ILE A 144 -9.02 -17.58 17.18
CA ILE A 144 -7.83 -17.06 17.86
C ILE A 144 -8.02 -15.58 18.20
N THR A 145 -7.34 -15.13 19.26
CA THR A 145 -7.39 -13.73 19.71
C THR A 145 -6.13 -12.95 19.39
N GLU A 146 -5.04 -13.67 19.11
CA GLU A 146 -3.70 -13.15 18.80
C GLU A 146 -3.18 -13.84 17.53
N PRO A 147 -2.26 -13.21 16.76
CA PRO A 147 -1.64 -13.84 15.60
C PRO A 147 -0.98 -15.19 15.94
N LEU A 148 -1.19 -16.20 15.08
CA LEU A 148 -0.52 -17.48 15.17
C LEU A 148 0.86 -17.35 14.52
N VAL A 149 1.91 -17.44 15.33
CA VAL A 149 3.30 -17.27 14.89
C VAL A 149 4.08 -18.57 14.94
N SER A 150 4.95 -18.79 13.96
CA SER A 150 6.01 -19.81 14.02
C SER A 150 7.30 -19.15 14.48
N VAL A 151 7.72 -19.48 15.70
CA VAL A 151 8.97 -18.95 16.28
C VAL A 151 10.19 -19.50 15.53
N GLU A 152 10.14 -20.76 15.08
CA GLU A 152 11.23 -21.41 14.33
C GLU A 152 11.47 -20.74 12.98
N HIS A 153 10.41 -20.35 12.29
CA HIS A 153 10.49 -19.75 10.95
C HIS A 153 10.39 -18.22 10.96
N HIS A 154 10.24 -17.62 12.14
CA HIS A 154 9.96 -16.18 12.31
C HIS A 154 8.87 -15.69 11.33
N SER A 155 7.76 -16.41 11.30
CA SER A 155 6.64 -16.16 10.38
C SER A 155 5.30 -16.05 11.08
N ILE A 156 4.34 -15.40 10.41
CA ILE A 156 2.92 -15.41 10.82
C ILE A 156 2.16 -16.35 9.88
N GLU A 157 1.40 -17.28 10.45
CA GLU A 157 0.63 -18.28 9.71
C GLU A 157 -0.85 -17.88 9.60
N ALA A 158 -1.40 -17.29 10.66
CA ALA A 158 -2.78 -16.86 10.70
C ALA A 158 -2.99 -15.62 11.57
N PHE A 159 -4.02 -14.86 11.24
CA PHE A 159 -4.44 -13.67 11.97
C PHE A 159 -5.82 -13.84 12.62
N PRO A 160 -6.04 -13.29 13.81
CA PRO A 160 -7.38 -13.09 14.37
C PRO A 160 -8.18 -12.10 13.52
N SER A 161 -9.48 -12.35 13.36
CA SER A 161 -10.40 -11.35 12.80
C SER A 161 -10.61 -10.18 13.77
N GLU A 162 -10.84 -8.97 13.26
CA GLU A 162 -11.17 -7.78 14.06
C GLU A 162 -10.19 -7.49 15.20
N HIS A 163 -8.90 -7.56 14.91
CA HIS A 163 -7.83 -7.46 15.91
C HIS A 163 -7.08 -6.13 15.89
N TYR A 164 -6.90 -5.55 14.70
CA TYR A 164 -6.07 -4.35 14.52
C TYR A 164 -6.90 -3.06 14.58
N ASP A 165 -6.30 -2.02 15.15
CA ASP A 165 -6.89 -0.68 15.22
C ASP A 165 -6.57 0.12 13.94
N ALA A 166 -5.38 -0.10 13.38
CA ALA A 166 -4.92 0.48 12.14
C ALA A 166 -4.16 -0.54 11.28
N ILE A 167 -4.31 -0.45 9.96
CA ILE A 167 -3.53 -1.21 8.97
C ILE A 167 -2.93 -0.22 7.97
N VAL A 168 -1.67 -0.42 7.61
CA VAL A 168 -0.93 0.45 6.69
C VAL A 168 -0.55 -0.33 5.44
N PHE A 169 -0.92 0.21 4.28
CA PHE A 169 -0.45 -0.17 2.96
C PHE A 169 0.39 0.97 2.39
N SER A 170 1.70 0.95 2.63
CA SER A 170 2.62 1.97 2.13
C SER A 170 3.32 1.50 0.86
N LEU A 171 2.86 1.97 -0.30
CA LEU A 171 3.33 1.55 -1.63
C LEU A 171 3.18 0.04 -1.91
N LEU A 172 2.30 -0.63 -1.17
CA LEU A 172 2.08 -2.07 -1.25
C LEU A 172 1.25 -2.46 -2.48
N LEU A 173 0.18 -1.69 -2.76
CA LEU A 173 -0.78 -2.09 -3.80
C LEU A 173 -0.17 -2.06 -5.20
N GLU A 174 0.86 -1.23 -5.41
CA GLU A 174 1.63 -1.14 -6.66
C GLU A 174 2.54 -2.34 -6.88
N TYR A 175 2.91 -3.04 -5.80
CA TYR A 175 3.68 -4.28 -5.87
C TYR A 175 2.85 -5.43 -6.44
N LEU A 176 1.56 -5.48 -6.08
CA LEU A 176 0.67 -6.56 -6.47
C LEU A 176 0.35 -6.49 -7.97
N PRO A 177 0.53 -7.60 -8.71
CA PRO A 177 0.52 -7.53 -10.16
C PRO A 177 -0.88 -7.50 -10.78
N SER A 178 -1.94 -7.85 -10.04
CA SER A 178 -3.32 -7.79 -10.55
C SER A 178 -4.28 -6.95 -9.69
N PRO A 179 -5.31 -6.34 -10.30
CA PRO A 179 -6.38 -5.66 -9.58
C PRO A 179 -7.11 -6.57 -8.58
N ASP A 180 -7.27 -7.85 -8.90
CA ASP A 180 -7.94 -8.83 -8.03
C ASP A 180 -7.16 -9.10 -6.75
N GLN A 181 -5.82 -9.21 -6.84
CA GLN A 181 -4.97 -9.36 -5.67
C GLN A 181 -5.00 -8.11 -4.78
N ARG A 182 -4.99 -6.90 -5.37
CA ARG A 182 -5.17 -5.66 -4.62
C ARG A 182 -6.53 -5.62 -3.91
N LEU A 183 -7.58 -6.11 -4.57
CA LEU A 183 -8.92 -6.21 -4.01
C LEU A 183 -8.98 -7.21 -2.85
N GLN A 184 -8.36 -8.39 -3.00
CA GLN A 184 -8.22 -9.39 -1.93
C GLN A 184 -7.44 -8.84 -0.74
N CYS A 185 -6.34 -8.13 -0.98
CA CYS A 185 -5.54 -7.47 0.04
C CYS A 185 -6.40 -6.49 0.88
N CYS A 186 -7.18 -5.62 0.22
CA CYS A 186 -8.11 -4.71 0.90
C CYS A 186 -9.25 -5.42 1.64
N ARG A 187 -9.77 -6.54 1.11
CA ARG A 187 -10.78 -7.35 1.81
C ARG A 187 -10.23 -7.96 3.09
N LYS A 188 -9.02 -8.53 3.06
CA LYS A 188 -8.35 -9.04 4.26
C LYS A 188 -8.15 -7.94 5.29
N ALA A 189 -7.66 -6.77 4.89
CA ALA A 189 -7.56 -5.63 5.80
C ALA A 189 -8.90 -5.27 6.45
N TYR A 190 -10.01 -5.32 5.70
CA TYR A 190 -11.35 -5.09 6.24
C TYR A 190 -11.75 -6.14 7.31
N GLU A 191 -11.42 -7.41 7.10
CA GLU A 191 -11.71 -8.49 8.06
C GLU A 191 -10.84 -8.40 9.33
N LEU A 192 -9.60 -7.95 9.18
CA LEU A 192 -8.63 -7.81 10.27
C LEU A 192 -8.83 -6.55 11.12
N LEU A 193 -9.40 -5.49 10.57
CA LEU A 193 -9.70 -4.26 11.30
C LEU A 193 -10.86 -4.46 12.29
N LYS A 194 -10.72 -3.91 13.49
CA LYS A 194 -11.85 -3.72 14.41
C LYS A 194 -12.91 -2.80 13.79
N PRO A 195 -14.17 -2.84 14.25
CA PRO A 195 -15.13 -1.78 13.98
C PRO A 195 -14.53 -0.39 14.29
N GLU A 196 -14.75 0.59 13.42
CA GLU A 196 -14.13 1.92 13.46
C GLU A 196 -12.60 1.96 13.30
N GLY A 197 -11.93 0.82 13.10
CA GLY A 197 -10.52 0.75 12.73
C GLY A 197 -10.25 1.39 11.37
N ILE A 198 -9.01 1.79 11.11
CA ILE A 198 -8.65 2.56 9.92
C ILE A 198 -7.64 1.84 9.02
N LEU A 199 -7.86 1.94 7.71
CA LEU A 199 -6.93 1.54 6.67
C LEU A 199 -6.24 2.80 6.12
N LEU A 200 -4.92 2.87 6.22
CA LEU A 200 -4.09 3.91 5.63
C LEU A 200 -3.45 3.37 4.36
N ILE A 201 -3.67 4.05 3.24
CA ILE A 201 -3.10 3.68 1.94
C ILE A 201 -2.24 4.84 1.45
N ILE A 202 -0.99 4.55 1.12
CA ILE A 202 -0.08 5.48 0.45
C ILE A 202 0.26 4.88 -0.90
N THR A 203 -0.02 5.61 -1.97
CA THR A 203 0.20 5.21 -3.37
C THR A 203 1.00 6.30 -4.08
N PRO A 204 1.86 5.98 -5.07
CA PRO A 204 2.52 7.00 -5.89
C PRO A 204 1.50 7.94 -6.56
N ASP A 205 1.78 9.23 -6.54
CA ASP A 205 1.03 10.22 -7.32
C ASP A 205 1.79 10.56 -8.60
N SER A 206 1.06 10.83 -9.68
CA SER A 206 1.64 11.46 -10.87
C SER A 206 1.60 12.98 -10.70
N ARG A 207 2.62 13.71 -11.14
CA ARG A 207 2.68 15.18 -10.98
C ARG A 207 1.57 15.92 -11.74
N HIS A 208 1.00 15.31 -12.77
CA HIS A 208 -0.13 15.89 -13.50
C HIS A 208 -1.40 15.95 -12.65
N GLN A 209 -1.79 17.18 -12.26
CA GLN A 209 -3.00 17.44 -11.48
C GLN A 209 -4.22 16.88 -12.22
N GLY A 210 -4.93 15.95 -11.56
CA GLY A 210 -6.17 15.38 -12.08
C GLY A 210 -6.02 14.13 -12.95
N ALA A 211 -4.80 13.72 -13.35
CA ALA A 211 -4.59 12.55 -14.21
C ALA A 211 -5.21 11.26 -13.65
N ASN A 212 -5.10 11.04 -12.33
CA ASN A 212 -5.64 9.85 -11.67
C ASN A 212 -6.97 10.12 -10.94
N ALA A 213 -7.67 11.23 -11.21
CA ALA A 213 -8.87 11.60 -10.44
C ALA A 213 -10.01 10.58 -10.58
N LYS A 214 -10.29 10.10 -11.80
CA LYS A 214 -11.27 9.03 -12.05
C LYS A 214 -10.86 7.74 -11.32
N LEU A 215 -9.57 7.40 -11.36
CA LEU A 215 -9.02 6.21 -10.71
C LEU A 215 -9.21 6.26 -9.19
N MET A 216 -8.84 7.38 -8.55
CA MET A 216 -9.01 7.58 -7.10
C MET A 216 -10.49 7.60 -6.70
N LYS A 217 -11.37 8.11 -7.56
CA LYS A 217 -12.83 8.04 -7.32
C LYS A 217 -13.34 6.61 -7.44
N ASN A 218 -12.82 5.82 -8.38
CA ASN A 218 -13.12 4.40 -8.49
C ASN A 218 -12.61 3.61 -7.28
N TRP A 219 -11.41 3.90 -6.77
CA TRP A 219 -10.90 3.29 -5.54
C TRP A 219 -11.80 3.54 -4.34
N ARG A 220 -12.24 4.80 -4.17
CA ARG A 220 -13.21 5.16 -3.13
C ARG A 220 -14.52 4.38 -3.29
N TYR A 221 -15.02 4.25 -4.52
CA TYR A 221 -16.22 3.47 -4.81
C TYR A 221 -16.02 1.98 -4.46
N THR A 222 -14.95 1.37 -4.93
CA THR A 222 -14.62 -0.05 -4.69
C THR A 222 -14.46 -0.36 -3.20
N LEU A 223 -13.69 0.45 -2.46
CA LEU A 223 -13.54 0.30 -1.01
C LEU A 223 -14.86 0.58 -0.27
N GLY A 224 -15.65 1.55 -0.75
CA GLY A 224 -16.97 1.86 -0.20
C GLY A 224 -17.95 0.69 -0.28
N LEU A 225 -17.92 -0.09 -1.37
CA LEU A 225 -18.71 -1.31 -1.53
C LEU A 225 -18.33 -2.39 -0.51
N MET A 226 -17.08 -2.43 -0.04
CA MET A 226 -16.64 -3.37 1.00
C MET A 226 -17.18 -3.02 2.39
N GLY A 227 -17.39 -1.73 2.67
CA GLY A 227 -17.74 -1.23 4.00
C GLY A 227 -16.85 -0.09 4.50
N PHE A 228 -15.91 0.39 3.69
CA PHE A 228 -15.01 1.47 4.08
C PHE A 228 -15.63 2.86 3.84
N GLY A 229 -15.58 3.73 4.85
CA GLY A 229 -15.89 5.15 4.73
C GLY A 229 -14.61 5.98 4.59
N ARG A 230 -14.51 6.82 3.55
CA ARG A 230 -13.35 7.73 3.40
C ARG A 230 -13.35 8.81 4.50
N ILE A 231 -12.28 8.88 5.28
CA ILE A 231 -12.00 9.99 6.21
C ILE A 231 -11.29 11.12 5.46
N LYS A 232 -10.12 10.84 4.89
CA LYS A 232 -9.23 11.86 4.31
C LYS A 232 -8.56 11.34 3.04
N ILE A 233 -8.31 12.25 2.10
CA ILE A 233 -7.36 12.05 1.00
C ILE A 233 -6.49 13.32 0.98
N GLU A 234 -5.18 13.13 0.93
CA GLU A 234 -4.18 14.17 0.95
C GLU A 234 -3.11 13.86 -0.10
N LYS A 235 -2.70 14.88 -0.86
CA LYS A 235 -1.63 14.76 -1.85
C LYS A 235 -0.37 15.36 -1.26
N LEU A 236 0.67 14.55 -1.14
CA LEU A 236 2.04 14.98 -0.89
C LEU A 236 2.79 15.04 -2.24
N GLU A 237 4.02 15.55 -2.24
CA GLU A 237 4.79 15.87 -3.45
C GLU A 237 4.89 14.72 -4.47
N HIS A 238 4.94 13.46 -3.99
CA HIS A 238 5.11 12.27 -4.83
C HIS A 238 4.12 11.14 -4.53
N VAL A 239 3.22 11.33 -3.57
CA VAL A 239 2.32 10.28 -3.10
C VAL A 239 0.94 10.84 -2.78
N THR A 240 -0.09 10.04 -3.07
CA THR A 240 -1.43 10.26 -2.55
C THR A 240 -1.63 9.39 -1.32
N CYS A 241 -2.02 10.02 -0.23
CA CYS A 241 -2.24 9.38 1.06
C CYS A 241 -3.74 9.39 1.38
N MET A 242 -4.28 8.24 1.77
CA MET A 242 -5.71 8.05 1.94
C MET A 242 -6.00 7.33 3.26
N VAL A 243 -7.03 7.78 3.96
CA VAL A 243 -7.50 7.19 5.21
C VAL A 243 -8.94 6.75 5.05
N TYR A 244 -9.19 5.48 5.28
CA TYR A 244 -10.51 4.86 5.25
C TYR A 244 -10.83 4.26 6.60
N ARG A 245 -12.09 4.34 7.04
CA ARG A 245 -12.59 3.73 8.27
C ARG A 245 -13.45 2.53 7.94
N LYS A 246 -13.28 1.42 8.65
CA LYS A 246 -14.24 0.31 8.65
C LYS A 246 -15.52 0.76 9.33
N CYS A 247 -16.58 0.98 8.55
CA CYS A 247 -17.86 1.42 9.09
C CYS A 247 -18.47 0.34 9.97
N ILE A 248 -19.00 0.72 11.13
CA ILE A 248 -19.81 -0.18 11.98
C ILE A 248 -20.97 -0.78 11.17
N PHE A 249 -21.61 0.04 10.33
CA PHE A 249 -22.70 -0.37 9.45
C PHE A 249 -22.27 -0.23 7.98
N PRO A 250 -21.92 -1.34 7.30
CA PRO A 250 -21.47 -1.30 5.90
C PRO A 250 -22.52 -0.69 4.94
N ALA A 251 -23.79 -0.72 5.31
CA ALA A 251 -24.87 -0.09 4.56
C ALA A 251 -24.66 1.43 4.38
N VAL A 252 -23.97 2.10 5.31
CA VAL A 252 -23.69 3.54 5.22
C VAL A 252 -22.74 3.84 4.07
N SER A 253 -21.63 3.10 3.95
CA SER A 253 -20.68 3.28 2.85
C SER A 253 -21.27 2.83 1.50
N LYS A 254 -22.02 1.72 1.49
CA LYS A 254 -22.72 1.22 0.29
C LYS A 254 -23.74 2.23 -0.24
N ARG A 255 -24.55 2.83 0.65
CA ARG A 255 -25.48 3.89 0.27
C ARG A 255 -24.76 5.10 -0.32
N TRP A 256 -23.60 5.47 0.21
CA TRP A 256 -22.77 6.52 -0.39
C TRP A 256 -22.37 6.14 -1.82
N CYS A 257 -21.96 4.89 -2.06
CA CYS A 257 -21.63 4.39 -3.40
C CYS A 257 -22.83 4.44 -4.35
N ASP A 258 -24.02 4.03 -3.91
CA ASP A 258 -25.24 4.07 -4.75
C ASP A 258 -25.55 5.49 -5.23
N ILE A 259 -25.38 6.48 -4.35
CA ILE A 259 -25.65 7.91 -4.66
C ILE A 259 -24.60 8.49 -5.61
N HIS A 260 -23.33 8.06 -5.50
CA HIS A 260 -22.20 8.67 -6.23
C HIS A 260 -21.69 7.80 -7.38
N ARG A 261 -22.42 6.73 -7.73
CA ARG A 261 -22.05 5.82 -8.81
C ARG A 261 -22.07 6.56 -10.15
N GLU A 262 -20.99 6.41 -10.89
CA GLU A 262 -20.86 6.87 -12.28
C GLU A 262 -20.72 5.67 -13.22
N ALA A 263 -21.00 5.88 -14.52
CA ALA A 263 -21.03 4.80 -15.50
C ALA A 263 -19.70 4.04 -15.64
N TYR A 264 -18.56 4.72 -15.49
CA TYR A 264 -17.22 4.12 -15.59
C TYR A 264 -16.82 3.33 -14.35
N MET A 265 -17.55 3.46 -13.23
CA MET A 265 -17.12 2.86 -11.96
C MET A 265 -17.35 1.35 -11.95
N GLN A 266 -16.29 0.62 -11.65
CA GLN A 266 -16.28 -0.85 -11.53
C GLN A 266 -15.62 -1.24 -10.21
N PRO A 267 -16.03 -2.35 -9.57
CA PRO A 267 -15.52 -2.81 -8.26
C PRO A 267 -14.12 -3.42 -8.37
N VAL A 268 -13.16 -2.64 -8.89
CA VAL A 268 -11.77 -3.01 -9.15
C VAL A 268 -10.82 -1.97 -8.53
N LEU A 269 -9.59 -2.39 -8.21
CA LEU A 269 -8.52 -1.52 -7.73
C LEU A 269 -7.39 -1.48 -8.75
N ASN A 270 -7.65 -0.82 -9.88
CA ASN A 270 -6.63 -0.65 -10.91
C ASN A 270 -5.61 0.40 -10.48
N ILE A 271 -4.35 0.22 -10.84
CA ILE A 271 -3.32 1.25 -10.79
C ILE A 271 -3.12 1.79 -12.21
N PRO A 272 -2.53 2.98 -12.38
CA PRO A 272 -2.31 3.54 -13.72
C PRO A 272 -1.53 2.59 -14.65
N GLN A 273 -0.61 1.79 -14.10
CA GLN A 273 0.21 0.83 -14.83
C GLN A 273 -0.58 -0.32 -15.47
N ASP A 274 -1.82 -0.56 -15.05
CA ASP A 274 -2.66 -1.59 -15.65
C ASP A 274 -3.15 -1.17 -17.05
N PHE A 275 -3.21 0.14 -17.33
CA PHE A 275 -3.72 0.69 -18.59
C PHE A 275 -2.62 0.99 -19.62
N ASN A 276 -1.34 0.80 -19.25
CA ASN A 276 -0.23 0.85 -20.20
C ASN A 276 -0.24 -0.45 -21.04
N GLU A 277 -1.16 -0.56 -21.99
CA GLU A 277 -1.05 -1.56 -23.04
C GLU A 277 -0.10 -1.08 -24.14
N SER A 278 0.72 -2.03 -24.57
CA SER A 278 1.71 -1.97 -25.64
C SER A 278 1.17 -1.33 -26.92
N LYS A 279 1.84 -0.27 -27.39
CA LYS A 279 1.76 0.28 -28.76
C LYS A 279 2.23 -0.76 -29.81
N VAL A 280 1.59 -1.92 -29.90
CA VAL A 280 1.97 -2.98 -30.87
C VAL A 280 0.86 -3.28 -31.88
N ASP A 281 -0.40 -2.96 -31.63
CA ASP A 281 -1.43 -3.07 -32.67
C ASP A 281 -2.20 -1.76 -32.81
N GLY A 282 -2.03 -1.11 -33.97
CA GLY A 282 -2.63 0.18 -34.34
C GLY A 282 -4.15 0.15 -34.50
N ARG A 283 -4.87 -0.15 -33.41
CA ARG A 283 -6.31 0.07 -33.27
C ARG A 283 -6.53 1.02 -32.11
N GLU A 284 -6.71 2.29 -32.45
CA GLU A 284 -7.20 3.31 -31.53
C GLU A 284 -8.64 2.93 -31.11
N GLN A 285 -8.76 2.17 -30.03
CA GLN A 285 -9.92 2.31 -29.14
C GLN A 285 -9.51 3.33 -28.09
N GLU A 286 -10.08 4.54 -28.19
CA GLU A 286 -10.00 5.55 -27.15
C GLU A 286 -10.70 5.01 -25.90
N ASP A 287 -9.93 4.37 -25.03
CA ASP A 287 -10.39 4.04 -23.69
C ASP A 287 -10.43 5.37 -22.92
N GLU A 288 -11.63 5.90 -22.64
CA GLU A 288 -11.85 7.21 -21.96
C GLU A 288 -11.24 7.28 -20.54
N MET A 289 -10.67 6.17 -20.05
CA MET A 289 -9.89 6.06 -18.82
C MET A 289 -8.37 6.00 -19.03
N ALA A 290 -7.90 5.69 -20.24
CA ALA A 290 -6.48 5.58 -20.56
C ALA A 290 -5.93 6.95 -21.00
N VAL A 291 -5.40 7.70 -20.04
CA VAL A 291 -4.35 8.67 -20.39
C VAL A 291 -3.07 7.86 -20.55
N CYS A 292 -2.69 7.57 -21.80
CA CYS A 292 -1.47 6.84 -22.11
C CYS A 292 -0.26 7.64 -21.60
N ARG A 293 0.54 7.01 -20.74
CA ARG A 293 1.73 7.64 -20.15
C ARG A 293 2.85 7.81 -21.19
N THR A 294 3.50 8.96 -21.20
CA THR A 294 4.68 9.24 -22.02
C THR A 294 5.95 8.63 -21.39
N GLU A 295 7.08 8.61 -22.11
CA GLU A 295 8.37 8.24 -21.49
C GLU A 295 8.76 9.18 -20.34
N GLU A 296 8.22 10.40 -20.31
CA GLU A 296 8.36 11.33 -19.18
C GLU A 296 7.55 10.86 -17.97
N ASP A 297 6.32 10.38 -18.14
CA ASP A 297 5.52 9.80 -17.04
C ASP A 297 6.17 8.56 -16.41
N GLU A 298 6.84 7.72 -17.21
CA GLU A 298 7.68 6.64 -16.68
C GLU A 298 8.94 7.18 -15.98
N GLY A 299 9.54 8.25 -16.50
CA GLY A 299 10.53 9.10 -15.84
C GLY A 299 10.08 9.63 -14.47
N GLU A 300 8.81 9.96 -14.34
CA GLU A 300 8.24 10.54 -13.12
C GLU A 300 7.86 9.48 -12.08
N ILE A 301 7.43 8.29 -12.49
CA ILE A 301 7.37 7.12 -11.58
C ILE A 301 8.79 6.76 -11.15
N ARG A 302 9.76 6.87 -12.07
CA ARG A 302 11.18 6.73 -11.71
C ARG A 302 11.56 7.78 -10.68
N GLU A 303 11.07 9.02 -10.73
CA GLU A 303 11.20 10.05 -9.69
C GLU A 303 10.27 9.86 -8.47
N ALA A 304 9.16 9.12 -8.51
CA ALA A 304 8.38 8.84 -7.29
C ALA A 304 9.11 7.80 -6.42
N PHE A 305 9.76 6.82 -7.07
CA PHE A 305 10.65 5.86 -6.41
C PHE A 305 12.09 6.39 -6.22
N ALA A 306 12.55 7.36 -7.02
CA ALA A 306 13.90 7.95 -6.92
C ALA A 306 13.94 9.37 -6.31
N GLY A 307 12.81 10.04 -6.16
CA GLY A 307 12.65 11.46 -5.80
C GLY A 307 11.83 11.66 -4.54
N LEU A 308 12.02 10.79 -3.54
CA LEU A 308 12.11 11.34 -2.19
C LEU A 308 13.37 12.25 -2.18
N PRO A 309 13.26 13.49 -1.70
CA PRO A 309 13.49 14.68 -2.52
C PRO A 309 14.95 15.03 -2.80
N PHE A 310 15.31 15.17 -4.08
CA PHE A 310 16.44 16.01 -4.48
C PHE A 310 15.99 17.46 -4.53
N LEU A 311 16.57 18.30 -3.67
CA LEU A 311 16.52 19.75 -3.86
C LEU A 311 17.47 20.10 -5.01
N ASP A 312 16.92 20.66 -6.09
CA ASP A 312 17.70 21.50 -6.98
C ASP A 312 17.84 22.88 -6.32
N SER A 313 19.09 23.18 -5.94
CA SER A 313 19.73 24.49 -5.71
C SER A 313 18.91 25.62 -5.06
#